data_AF-A0A6J0HWI2-F1
#
_entry.id   AF-A0A6J0HWI2-F1
#
_cell.length_a   1.000
_cell.length_b   1.000
_cell.length_c   1.000
_cell.angle_alpha   90.00
_cell.angle_beta   90.00
_cell.angle_gamma   90.00
#
_symmetry.space_group_name_H-M   'P 1'
#
loop_
_entity.id
_entity.type
_entity.pdbx_description
1 polymer ?
#
loop_
_entity_poly.entity_id
_entity_poly.type
_entity_poly.pdbx_seq_one_letter_code
_entity_poly.pdbx_strand_id
1 'polypeptide(L)'
;MDDAAGELKQALPNVCDNVQIHVEVHQKSSSVAKKEDIRMSVLKLLNRHTIVFGDYKWTEFDDSFLKNNVQSVSIVDTELKLKDRQPIDLSKSSISLHIFHLNEEGPTSENLEEENEDITAAHHWVLPAAEFHGLWESLIYDSEVKANLLDYVTTTLLFSDKNVDSNLISWNRVVLLHGPPGTGKTSLCKALAQKLTIRLSYRYRYGQFIEINSHSLFSKWFSEVESLTAARSAFKAGTEPSDAIRVVNAVLTQIDQIKRYPNVVILTTSNITEKIDMAFVDRADIKQYIGPPSAAAIFRIYLSCLEELMKCQIIYPRQQLLTLRELEMIGFVENNVSRLSLVLKEISRRSEGLGGRVLRKLPFLAHALYIQSPSVTMTTFLQALSLAVDKQFEERKNLEDCV
;
A
#
# COMPACT_ATOMS: atom_id res chain seq x y z
N MET A 1 23.87 -23.08 -31.62
CA MET A 1 23.75 -22.51 -30.26
C MET A 1 22.37 -21.88 -30.01
N ASP A 2 21.39 -22.04 -30.92
CA ASP A 2 20.02 -21.54 -30.73
C ASP A 2 18.95 -22.64 -30.57
N ASP A 3 19.28 -23.92 -30.72
CA ASP A 3 18.30 -25.02 -30.60
C ASP A 3 18.08 -25.51 -29.15
N ALA A 4 18.98 -25.20 -28.21
CA ALA A 4 18.84 -25.62 -26.81
C ALA A 4 17.88 -24.74 -25.98
N ALA A 5 17.51 -23.55 -26.48
CA ALA A 5 16.55 -22.65 -25.84
C ALA A 5 15.08 -23.02 -26.14
N GLY A 6 14.85 -23.84 -27.16
CA GLY A 6 13.50 -24.29 -27.56
C GLY A 6 12.94 -25.41 -26.67
N GLU A 7 13.80 -26.31 -26.19
CA GLU A 7 13.37 -27.52 -25.46
C GLU A 7 13.06 -27.25 -23.97
N LEU A 8 13.61 -26.18 -23.37
CA LEU A 8 13.28 -25.76 -21.99
C LEU A 8 11.89 -25.13 -21.85
N LYS A 9 11.24 -24.73 -22.95
CA LYS A 9 9.84 -24.26 -22.93
C LYS A 9 8.81 -25.39 -22.92
N GLN A 10 9.21 -26.63 -23.23
CA GLN A 10 8.31 -27.79 -23.29
C GLN A 10 8.29 -28.64 -22.00
N ALA A 11 9.05 -28.26 -20.97
CA ALA A 11 9.10 -28.95 -19.68
C ALA A 11 8.41 -28.21 -18.52
N LEU A 12 7.66 -27.13 -18.81
CA LEU A 12 6.80 -26.49 -17.81
C LEU A 12 5.38 -27.07 -17.94
N PRO A 13 4.81 -27.68 -16.88
CA PRO A 13 3.42 -28.10 -16.91
C PRO A 13 2.54 -26.87 -17.23
N ASN A 14 1.50 -27.08 -18.04
CA ASN A 14 0.48 -26.07 -18.35
C ASN A 14 0.10 -25.29 -17.08
N VAL A 15 0.53 -24.03 -16.99
CA VAL A 15 0.43 -23.18 -15.79
C VAL A 15 -1.04 -22.77 -15.47
N CYS A 16 -2.01 -23.21 -16.28
CA CYS A 16 -3.42 -22.84 -16.12
C CYS A 16 -4.25 -23.70 -15.15
N ASP A 17 -3.77 -24.87 -14.70
CA ASP A 17 -4.63 -25.81 -13.97
C ASP A 17 -4.54 -25.76 -12.43
N ASN A 18 -3.79 -24.82 -11.84
CA ASN A 18 -3.68 -24.73 -10.38
C ASN A 18 -3.40 -23.32 -9.86
N VAL A 19 -4.20 -22.33 -10.25
CA VAL A 19 -4.10 -20.98 -9.69
C VAL A 19 -4.58 -21.01 -8.23
N GLN A 20 -3.68 -20.69 -7.30
CA GLN A 20 -4.05 -20.50 -5.90
C GLN A 20 -4.73 -19.14 -5.73
N ILE A 21 -6.01 -19.18 -5.35
CA ILE A 21 -6.84 -18.01 -5.07
C ILE A 21 -6.81 -17.74 -3.58
N HIS A 22 -6.55 -16.49 -3.21
CA HIS A 22 -6.60 -16.05 -1.83
C HIS A 22 -7.94 -15.37 -1.56
N VAL A 23 -8.57 -15.76 -0.45
CA VAL A 23 -9.84 -15.20 0.01
C VAL A 23 -9.67 -14.69 1.42
N GLU A 24 -9.94 -13.41 1.62
CA GLU A 24 -9.82 -12.72 2.89
C GLU A 24 -11.20 -12.56 3.53
N VAL A 25 -11.35 -13.06 4.76
CA VAL A 25 -12.61 -13.07 5.51
C VAL A 25 -12.45 -12.17 6.72
N HIS A 26 -13.14 -11.03 6.70
CA HIS A 26 -13.17 -10.09 7.80
C HIS A 26 -14.27 -10.51 8.78
N GLN A 27 -13.87 -11.04 9.93
CA GLN A 27 -14.76 -11.38 11.04
C GLN A 27 -15.14 -10.13 11.83
N LYS A 28 -16.42 -10.03 12.25
CA LYS A 28 -16.90 -8.94 13.10
C LYS A 28 -16.25 -9.01 14.48
N SER A 29 -15.93 -7.85 15.07
CA SER A 29 -15.34 -7.75 16.42
C SER A 29 -16.24 -8.33 17.51
N SER A 30 -17.57 -8.31 17.33
CA SER A 30 -18.54 -8.91 18.25
C SER A 30 -18.72 -10.43 18.10
N SER A 31 -18.11 -11.04 17.08
CA SER A 31 -18.27 -12.47 16.78
C SER A 31 -17.35 -13.34 17.63
N VAL A 32 -17.94 -14.28 18.37
CA VAL A 32 -17.22 -15.32 19.13
C VAL A 32 -17.14 -16.66 18.38
N ALA A 33 -17.58 -16.70 17.12
CA ALA A 33 -17.58 -17.91 16.32
C ALA A 33 -16.14 -18.43 16.07
N LYS A 34 -15.99 -19.75 16.04
CA LYS A 34 -14.70 -20.40 15.74
C LYS A 34 -14.35 -20.24 14.26
N LYS A 35 -13.05 -20.19 13.97
CA LYS A 35 -12.53 -20.02 12.60
C LYS A 35 -12.98 -21.15 11.68
N GLU A 36 -13.10 -22.38 12.20
CA GLU A 36 -13.52 -23.56 11.45
C GLU A 36 -14.97 -23.44 10.97
N ASP A 37 -15.87 -22.95 11.82
CA ASP A 37 -17.29 -22.77 11.50
C ASP A 37 -17.47 -21.68 10.43
N ILE A 38 -16.74 -20.57 10.58
CA ILE A 38 -16.69 -19.50 9.57
C ILE A 38 -16.14 -20.04 8.25
N ARG A 39 -15.04 -20.81 8.29
CA ARG A 39 -14.43 -21.41 7.10
C ARG A 39 -15.43 -22.28 6.34
N MET A 40 -16.16 -23.15 7.04
CA MET A 40 -17.17 -24.03 6.44
C MET A 40 -18.30 -23.22 5.78
N SER A 41 -18.80 -22.18 6.44
CA SER A 41 -19.87 -21.33 5.91
C SER A 41 -19.42 -20.50 4.71
N VAL A 42 -18.19 -19.98 4.72
CA VAL A 42 -17.62 -19.25 3.58
C VAL A 42 -17.35 -20.19 2.40
N LEU A 43 -16.86 -21.41 2.61
CA LEU A 43 -16.73 -22.39 1.52
C LEU A 43 -18.07 -22.71 0.86
N LYS A 44 -19.16 -22.80 1.66
CA LYS A 44 -20.52 -22.95 1.11
C LYS A 44 -20.96 -21.72 0.30
N LEU A 45 -20.55 -20.51 0.67
CA LEU A 45 -20.81 -19.30 -0.11
C LEU A 45 -20.05 -19.34 -1.44
N LEU A 46 -18.76 -19.65 -1.42
CA LEU A 46 -17.92 -19.71 -2.62
C LEU A 46 -18.39 -20.81 -3.58
N ASN A 47 -18.82 -21.97 -3.08
CA ASN A 47 -19.38 -23.04 -3.90
C ASN A 47 -20.72 -22.66 -4.56
N ARG A 48 -21.49 -21.74 -3.97
CA ARG A 48 -22.71 -21.19 -4.61
C ARG A 48 -22.37 -20.22 -5.73
N HIS A 49 -21.32 -19.41 -5.54
CA HIS A 49 -20.82 -18.46 -6.54
C HIS A 49 -19.67 -19.10 -7.32
N THR A 50 -19.97 -20.06 -8.19
CA THR A 50 -18.97 -20.86 -8.91
C THR A 50 -18.04 -20.03 -9.80
N ILE A 51 -18.51 -18.91 -10.35
CA ILE A 51 -17.76 -18.04 -11.26
C ILE A 51 -17.74 -16.62 -10.70
N VAL A 52 -16.54 -16.03 -10.70
CA VAL A 52 -16.28 -14.66 -10.26
C VAL A 52 -15.40 -13.93 -11.27
N PHE A 53 -15.58 -12.62 -11.39
CA PHE A 53 -14.83 -11.79 -12.34
C PHE A 53 -13.84 -10.90 -11.58
N GLY A 54 -12.58 -11.31 -11.55
CA GLY A 54 -11.53 -10.60 -10.82
C GLY A 54 -11.77 -10.51 -9.31
N ASP A 55 -11.26 -9.43 -8.70
CA ASP A 55 -11.42 -9.17 -7.27
C ASP A 55 -12.89 -8.81 -6.99
N TYR A 56 -13.49 -9.51 -6.02
CA TYR A 56 -14.90 -9.35 -5.68
C TYR A 56 -15.08 -9.36 -4.17
N LYS A 57 -15.96 -8.49 -3.66
CA LYS A 57 -16.23 -8.34 -2.23
C LYS A 57 -17.70 -8.52 -1.93
N TRP A 58 -18.02 -9.55 -1.16
CA TRP A 58 -19.32 -9.73 -0.53
C TRP A 58 -19.36 -8.96 0.79
N THR A 59 -20.36 -8.10 0.95
CA THR A 59 -20.69 -7.43 2.23
C THR A 59 -22.08 -7.79 2.73
N GLU A 60 -22.91 -8.38 1.87
CA GLU A 60 -24.26 -8.81 2.17
C GLU A 60 -24.34 -10.32 2.02
N PHE A 61 -25.04 -10.97 2.95
CA PHE A 61 -25.11 -12.43 3.05
C PHE A 61 -26.56 -12.86 3.31
N ASP A 62 -27.04 -13.83 2.52
CA ASP A 62 -28.32 -14.50 2.75
C ASP A 62 -28.26 -15.44 3.96
N ASP A 63 -27.08 -16.00 4.20
CA ASP A 63 -26.82 -16.90 5.32
C ASP A 63 -26.80 -16.13 6.65
N SER A 64 -27.69 -16.50 7.57
CA SER A 64 -27.84 -15.82 8.85
C SER A 64 -26.59 -15.93 9.73
N PHE A 65 -25.85 -17.04 9.64
CA PHE A 65 -24.61 -17.23 10.38
C PHE A 65 -23.52 -16.29 9.86
N LEU A 66 -23.32 -16.21 8.54
CA LEU A 66 -22.39 -15.25 7.93
C LEU A 66 -22.79 -13.80 8.25
N LYS A 67 -24.08 -13.47 8.14
CA LYS A 67 -24.59 -12.14 8.46
C LYS A 67 -24.29 -11.72 9.90
N ASN A 68 -24.33 -12.64 10.86
CA ASN A 68 -24.06 -12.35 12.26
C ASN A 68 -22.56 -12.29 12.59
N ASN A 69 -21.71 -13.05 11.89
CA ASN A 69 -20.31 -13.24 12.29
C ASN A 69 -19.28 -12.62 11.35
N VAL A 70 -19.63 -12.35 10.09
CA VAL A 70 -18.70 -11.91 9.03
C VAL A 70 -19.10 -10.52 8.54
N GLN A 71 -18.14 -9.60 8.47
CA GLN A 71 -18.30 -8.25 7.93
C GLN A 71 -18.21 -8.26 6.41
N SER A 72 -17.19 -8.94 5.87
CA SER A 72 -17.01 -9.07 4.42
C SER A 72 -16.18 -10.29 4.06
N VAL A 73 -16.44 -10.85 2.87
CA VAL A 73 -15.59 -11.85 2.21
C VAL A 73 -15.05 -11.23 0.94
N SER A 74 -13.74 -11.26 0.72
CA SER A 74 -13.10 -10.66 -0.45
C SER A 74 -12.23 -11.67 -1.17
N ILE A 75 -12.44 -11.84 -2.47
CA ILE A 75 -11.43 -12.43 -3.36
C ILE A 75 -10.44 -11.33 -3.72
N VAL A 76 -9.16 -11.64 -3.58
CA VAL A 76 -8.08 -10.66 -3.65
C VAL A 76 -6.93 -11.16 -4.52
N ASP A 77 -6.16 -10.21 -5.03
CA ASP A 77 -4.92 -10.41 -5.80
C ASP A 77 -5.11 -11.12 -7.14
N THR A 78 -6.34 -11.25 -7.62
CA THR A 78 -6.57 -11.81 -8.96
C THR A 78 -5.96 -10.90 -10.03
N GLU A 79 -6.07 -9.59 -9.82
CA GLU A 79 -5.45 -8.56 -10.68
C GLU A 79 -3.92 -8.50 -10.55
N LEU A 80 -3.32 -9.12 -9.52
CA LEU A 80 -1.86 -9.20 -9.37
C LEU A 80 -1.27 -10.37 -10.16
N LYS A 81 -2.03 -11.45 -10.35
CA LYS A 81 -1.58 -12.67 -11.05
C LYS A 81 -2.04 -12.73 -12.50
N LEU A 82 -3.18 -12.11 -12.81
CA LEU A 82 -3.78 -12.10 -14.14
C LEU A 82 -3.80 -10.66 -14.67
N LYS A 83 -3.21 -10.45 -15.85
CA LYS A 83 -3.23 -9.13 -16.53
C LYS A 83 -4.64 -8.68 -16.91
N ASP A 84 -5.60 -9.62 -16.94
CA ASP A 84 -6.96 -9.39 -17.39
C ASP A 84 -7.99 -9.89 -16.36
N ARG A 85 -9.11 -9.15 -16.26
CA ARG A 85 -10.32 -9.64 -15.56
C ARG A 85 -10.93 -10.77 -16.36
N GLN A 86 -10.51 -11.99 -16.03
CA GLN A 86 -11.06 -13.21 -16.61
C GLN A 86 -12.08 -13.83 -15.65
N PRO A 87 -13.07 -14.58 -16.17
CA PRO A 87 -13.92 -15.38 -15.33
C PRO A 87 -13.06 -16.46 -14.66
N ILE A 88 -13.07 -16.46 -13.34
CA ILE A 88 -12.34 -17.42 -12.52
C ILE A 88 -13.36 -18.45 -12.02
N ASP A 89 -13.14 -19.70 -12.38
CA ASP A 89 -13.92 -20.82 -11.86
C ASP A 89 -13.35 -21.22 -10.49
N LEU A 90 -14.10 -20.90 -9.44
CA LEU A 90 -13.74 -21.20 -8.06
C LEU A 90 -13.76 -22.71 -7.78
N SER A 91 -14.54 -23.49 -8.53
CA SER A 91 -14.66 -24.94 -8.30
C SER A 91 -13.41 -25.72 -8.71
N LYS A 92 -12.61 -25.16 -9.63
CA LYS A 92 -11.40 -25.77 -10.18
C LYS A 92 -10.11 -25.22 -9.56
N SER A 93 -10.22 -24.23 -8.68
CA SER A 93 -9.08 -23.48 -8.17
C SER A 93 -8.76 -23.87 -6.72
N SER A 94 -7.49 -23.76 -6.31
CA SER A 94 -7.13 -24.01 -4.90
C SER A 94 -7.40 -22.78 -4.04
N ILE A 95 -8.39 -22.87 -3.15
CA ILE A 95 -8.84 -21.74 -2.33
C ILE A 95 -8.11 -21.69 -0.99
N SER A 96 -7.38 -20.60 -0.76
CA SER A 96 -6.73 -20.28 0.51
C SER A 96 -7.53 -19.21 1.27
N LEU A 97 -8.31 -19.65 2.27
CA LEU A 97 -9.07 -18.76 3.15
C LEU A 97 -8.22 -18.23 4.32
N HIS A 98 -8.26 -16.91 4.50
CA HIS A 98 -7.57 -16.17 5.54
C HIS A 98 -8.60 -15.43 6.41
N ILE A 99 -8.84 -15.94 7.62
CA ILE A 99 -9.84 -15.37 8.53
C ILE A 99 -9.14 -14.51 9.58
N PHE A 100 -9.50 -13.24 9.61
CA PHE A 100 -8.91 -12.25 10.51
C PHE A 100 -9.99 -11.41 11.20
N HIS A 101 -9.64 -10.91 12.39
CA HIS A 101 -10.34 -9.83 13.07
C HIS A 101 -9.42 -8.62 13.10
N LEU A 102 -10.00 -7.42 13.10
CA LEU A 102 -9.24 -6.18 13.26
C LEU A 102 -9.05 -5.89 14.75
N ASN A 103 -7.87 -5.39 15.12
CA ASN A 103 -7.69 -4.72 16.40
C ASN A 103 -8.10 -3.25 16.25
N GLU A 104 -9.02 -2.81 17.11
CA GLU A 104 -9.55 -1.45 17.17
C GLU A 104 -8.70 -0.53 18.07
N GLU A 105 -7.75 -1.10 18.83
CA GLU A 105 -6.77 -0.33 19.58
C GLU A 105 -5.85 0.41 18.62
N GLY A 106 -5.76 1.73 18.79
CA GLY A 106 -4.87 2.60 18.02
C GLY A 106 -3.39 2.39 18.39
N PRO A 107 -2.48 3.22 17.85
CA PRO A 107 -1.06 3.11 18.16
C PRO A 107 -0.80 3.32 19.64
N THR A 108 -0.03 2.42 20.24
CA THR A 108 0.65 2.72 21.51
C THR A 108 1.90 3.53 21.19
N SER A 109 2.07 4.67 21.86
CA SER A 109 3.28 5.48 21.76
C SER A 109 4.29 4.99 22.79
N GLU A 110 5.46 4.57 22.33
CA GLU A 110 6.60 4.35 23.21
C GLU A 110 7.33 5.67 23.39
N ASN A 111 7.25 6.21 24.61
CA ASN A 111 7.91 7.45 24.98
C ASN A 111 9.26 7.15 25.64
N LEU A 112 10.26 7.98 25.36
CA LEU A 112 11.48 8.05 26.17
C LEU A 112 11.18 8.96 27.36
N GLU A 113 11.38 8.44 28.57
CA GLU A 113 11.26 9.20 29.80
C GLU A 113 12.50 10.10 29.95
N GLU A 114 12.34 11.40 29.69
CA GLU A 114 13.33 12.44 30.02
C GLU A 114 12.79 13.35 31.11
N GLU A 115 13.68 13.95 31.91
CA GLU A 115 13.36 14.71 33.13
C GLU A 115 12.35 15.86 32.95
N ASN A 116 12.07 16.32 31.71
CA ASN A 116 11.15 17.44 31.45
C ASN A 116 10.20 17.29 30.24
N GLU A 117 10.29 16.24 29.40
CA GLU A 117 9.41 16.05 28.23
C GLU A 117 9.25 14.57 27.84
N ASP A 118 8.01 14.11 27.63
CA ASP A 118 7.75 12.80 27.02
C ASP A 118 7.97 12.85 25.51
N ILE A 119 8.97 12.12 25.01
CA ILE A 119 9.27 12.08 23.56
C ILE A 119 8.78 10.77 22.99
N THR A 120 7.82 10.82 22.06
CA THR A 120 7.44 9.62 21.33
C THR A 120 8.55 9.18 20.38
N ALA A 121 9.23 8.09 20.74
CA ALA A 121 10.31 7.51 19.95
C ALA A 121 9.78 6.57 18.86
N ALA A 122 8.71 5.85 19.16
CA ALA A 122 8.11 4.91 18.24
C ALA A 122 6.59 4.83 18.43
N HIS A 123 5.91 4.49 17.34
CA HIS A 123 4.51 4.09 17.37
C HIS A 123 4.42 2.59 17.15
N HIS A 124 3.56 1.93 17.91
CA HIS A 124 3.40 0.49 17.93
C HIS A 124 1.94 0.10 17.64
N TRP A 125 1.73 -0.79 16.67
CA TRP A 125 0.42 -1.36 16.33
C TRP A 125 0.45 -2.87 16.41
N VAL A 126 -0.64 -3.46 16.91
CA VAL A 126 -0.91 -4.90 16.81
C VAL A 126 -1.66 -5.17 15.50
N LEU A 127 -1.17 -6.11 14.70
CA LEU A 127 -1.75 -6.48 13.42
C LEU A 127 -2.61 -7.75 13.50
N PRO A 128 -3.71 -7.85 12.74
CA PRO A 128 -4.22 -6.85 11.78
C PRO A 128 -4.90 -5.65 12.46
N ALA A 129 -4.50 -4.42 12.11
CA ALA A 129 -5.01 -3.19 12.71
C ALA A 129 -6.19 -2.60 11.91
N ALA A 130 -7.19 -2.03 12.60
CA ALA A 130 -8.34 -1.38 11.97
C ALA A 130 -7.94 -0.18 11.13
N GLU A 131 -6.96 0.63 11.59
CA GLU A 131 -6.43 1.78 10.87
C GLU A 131 -5.84 1.44 9.50
N PHE A 132 -5.36 0.20 9.32
CA PHE A 132 -4.73 -0.24 8.07
C PHE A 132 -5.71 -0.96 7.15
N HIS A 133 -6.98 -1.13 7.57
CA HIS A 133 -7.99 -1.81 6.78
C HIS A 133 -8.31 -1.05 5.48
N GLY A 134 -8.24 -1.72 4.34
CA GLY A 134 -8.46 -1.11 3.01
C GLY A 134 -7.29 -0.29 2.47
N LEU A 135 -6.19 -0.14 3.24
CA LEU A 135 -5.05 0.66 2.82
C LEU A 135 -4.34 0.05 1.60
N TRP A 136 -4.26 -1.28 1.52
CA TRP A 136 -3.64 -2.02 0.41
C TRP A 136 -4.33 -1.77 -0.93
N GLU A 137 -5.66 -1.77 -0.92
CA GLU A 137 -6.50 -1.52 -2.09
C GLU A 137 -6.48 -0.03 -2.47
N SER A 138 -6.35 0.86 -1.49
CA SER A 138 -6.25 2.32 -1.74
C SER A 138 -4.97 2.73 -2.47
N LEU A 139 -3.90 1.92 -2.40
CA LEU A 139 -2.63 2.24 -3.04
C LEU A 139 -2.60 1.68 -4.46
N ILE A 140 -2.53 2.60 -5.43
CA ILE A 140 -2.53 2.30 -6.85
C ILE A 140 -1.17 2.65 -7.42
N TYR A 141 -0.48 1.64 -7.95
CA TYR A 141 0.81 1.75 -8.63
C TYR A 141 0.69 1.12 -10.02
N ASP A 142 1.43 1.66 -10.99
CA ASP A 142 1.42 1.16 -12.37
C ASP A 142 2.22 -0.13 -12.55
N SER A 143 3.29 -0.26 -11.76
CA SER A 143 4.15 -1.42 -11.74
C SER A 143 3.60 -2.50 -10.80
N GLU A 144 3.99 -3.75 -11.06
CA GLU A 144 3.68 -4.93 -10.23
C GLU A 144 4.40 -4.89 -8.86
N VAL A 145 4.74 -3.70 -8.36
CA VAL A 145 5.44 -3.46 -7.10
C VAL A 145 4.75 -4.14 -5.93
N LYS A 146 3.41 -4.06 -5.85
CA LYS A 146 2.66 -4.72 -4.78
C LYS A 146 2.83 -6.24 -4.83
N ALA A 147 2.75 -6.84 -6.00
CA ALA A 147 2.94 -8.28 -6.19
C ALA A 147 4.38 -8.68 -5.85
N ASN A 148 5.36 -8.00 -6.45
CA ASN A 148 6.79 -8.28 -6.25
C ASN A 148 7.20 -8.16 -4.77
N LEU A 149 6.73 -7.13 -4.07
CA LEU A 149 7.02 -6.96 -2.63
C LEU A 149 6.34 -8.05 -1.79
N LEU A 150 5.09 -8.40 -2.09
CA LEU A 150 4.38 -9.42 -1.36
C LEU A 150 5.02 -10.80 -1.54
N ASP A 151 5.36 -11.16 -2.78
CA ASP A 151 6.00 -12.43 -3.13
C ASP A 151 7.41 -12.52 -2.54
N TYR A 152 8.17 -11.42 -2.60
CA TYR A 152 9.50 -11.38 -2.01
C TYR A 152 9.48 -11.60 -0.49
N VAL A 153 8.64 -10.85 0.23
CA VAL A 153 8.60 -10.98 1.69
C VAL A 153 8.03 -12.33 2.10
N THR A 154 7.05 -12.86 1.34
CA THR A 154 6.53 -14.21 1.55
C THR A 154 7.63 -15.27 1.35
N THR A 155 8.45 -15.14 0.30
CA THR A 155 9.58 -16.04 0.03
C THR A 155 10.65 -15.94 1.09
N THR A 156 10.95 -14.72 1.56
CA THR A 156 11.89 -14.47 2.65
C THR A 156 11.48 -15.22 3.93
N LEU A 157 10.18 -15.18 4.25
CA LEU A 157 9.63 -15.89 5.40
C LEU A 157 9.60 -17.41 5.19
N LEU A 158 9.33 -17.88 3.96
CA LEU A 158 9.44 -19.30 3.63
C LEU A 158 10.88 -19.83 3.82
N PHE A 159 11.89 -19.10 3.37
CA PHE A 159 13.30 -19.50 3.52
C PHE A 159 13.70 -19.53 4.98
N SER A 160 13.23 -18.54 5.74
CA SER A 160 13.33 -18.47 7.18
C SER A 160 12.76 -19.71 7.87
N ASP A 161 11.56 -20.14 7.48
CA ASP A 161 10.85 -21.29 8.05
C ASP A 161 11.54 -22.62 7.76
N LYS A 162 12.23 -22.71 6.61
CA LYS A 162 12.99 -23.88 6.21
C LYS A 162 14.41 -23.88 6.77
N ASN A 163 14.78 -22.91 7.59
CA ASN A 163 16.13 -22.73 8.15
C ASN A 163 17.21 -22.85 7.08
N VAL A 164 16.98 -22.21 5.92
CA VAL A 164 17.99 -22.14 4.87
C VAL A 164 19.26 -21.48 5.45
N ASP A 165 20.44 -21.99 5.11
CA ASP A 165 21.69 -21.45 5.63
C ASP A 165 22.02 -20.10 4.97
N SER A 166 22.00 -19.03 5.78
CA SER A 166 22.27 -17.67 5.34
C SER A 166 23.72 -17.45 4.89
N ASN A 167 24.66 -18.34 5.27
CA ASN A 167 26.05 -18.26 4.82
C ASN A 167 26.21 -18.80 3.38
N LEU A 168 25.32 -19.69 2.95
CA LEU A 168 25.34 -20.29 1.61
C LEU A 168 24.49 -19.49 0.63
N ILE A 169 23.29 -19.11 1.07
CA ILE A 169 22.36 -18.30 0.30
C ILE A 169 22.14 -17.03 1.12
N SER A 170 22.71 -15.91 0.69
CA SER A 170 22.57 -14.66 1.43
C SER A 170 21.26 -13.97 1.05
N TRP A 171 20.44 -13.68 2.05
CA TRP A 171 19.35 -12.71 1.96
C TRP A 171 19.28 -11.88 3.25
N ASN A 172 19.19 -10.57 3.11
CA ASN A 172 18.85 -9.63 4.14
C ASN A 172 17.33 -9.41 4.16
N ARG A 173 16.74 -9.54 5.35
CA ARG A 173 15.31 -9.31 5.61
C ARG A 173 14.96 -7.81 5.59
N VAL A 174 15.60 -7.01 4.75
CA VAL A 174 15.53 -5.56 4.66
C VAL A 174 15.03 -5.14 3.28
N VAL A 175 13.94 -4.38 3.25
CA VAL A 175 13.34 -3.81 2.04
C VAL A 175 13.44 -2.29 2.12
N LEU A 176 14.02 -1.65 1.11
CA LEU A 176 14.13 -0.20 0.98
C LEU A 176 13.18 0.32 -0.11
N LEU A 177 12.25 1.18 0.30
CA LEU A 177 11.40 1.95 -0.61
C LEU A 177 11.93 3.38 -0.71
N HIS A 178 12.20 3.88 -1.91
CA HIS A 178 12.74 5.23 -2.09
C HIS A 178 12.03 6.00 -3.20
N GLY A 179 12.00 7.33 -3.10
CA GLY A 179 11.41 8.20 -4.12
C GLY A 179 10.81 9.48 -3.55
N PRO A 180 10.16 10.30 -4.37
CA PRO A 180 9.66 11.62 -3.96
C PRO A 180 8.70 11.56 -2.74
N PRO A 181 8.63 12.62 -1.92
CA PRO A 181 7.68 12.66 -0.81
C PRO A 181 6.23 12.60 -1.31
N GLY A 182 5.35 11.98 -0.52
CA GLY A 182 3.92 11.91 -0.85
C GLY A 182 3.52 10.84 -1.87
N THR A 183 4.41 9.92 -2.24
CA THR A 183 4.13 8.76 -3.14
C THR A 183 3.60 7.51 -2.40
N GLY A 184 3.32 7.61 -1.11
CA GLY A 184 2.69 6.53 -0.34
C GLY A 184 3.63 5.45 0.20
N LYS A 185 4.95 5.66 0.21
CA LYS A 185 5.95 4.67 0.69
C LYS A 185 5.63 4.12 2.09
N THR A 186 5.42 4.99 3.08
CA THR A 186 5.08 4.58 4.45
C THR A 186 3.74 3.85 4.52
N SER A 187 2.74 4.33 3.76
CA SER A 187 1.44 3.67 3.64
C SER A 187 1.58 2.28 3.01
N LEU A 188 2.47 2.10 2.04
CA LEU A 188 2.76 0.80 1.42
C LEU A 188 3.40 -0.16 2.42
N CYS A 189 4.31 0.31 3.28
CA CYS A 189 4.85 -0.53 4.36
C CYS A 189 3.75 -1.02 5.32
N LYS A 190 2.89 -0.11 5.78
CA LYS A 190 1.75 -0.44 6.66
C LYS A 190 0.78 -1.44 5.99
N ALA A 191 0.44 -1.18 4.73
CA ALA A 191 -0.43 -2.04 3.95
C ALA A 191 0.18 -3.43 3.70
N LEU A 192 1.48 -3.50 3.39
CA LEU A 192 2.20 -4.75 3.18
C LEU A 192 2.24 -5.57 4.47
N ALA A 193 2.54 -4.95 5.60
CA ALA A 193 2.55 -5.62 6.91
C ALA A 193 1.16 -6.17 7.28
N GLN A 194 0.10 -5.40 7.04
CA GLN A 194 -1.30 -5.84 7.21
C GLN A 194 -1.59 -7.06 6.33
N LYS A 195 -1.25 -6.98 5.03
CA LYS A 195 -1.51 -8.05 4.06
C LYS A 195 -0.78 -9.34 4.43
N LEU A 196 0.51 -9.24 4.79
CA LEU A 196 1.32 -10.37 5.23
C LEU A 196 0.78 -11.02 6.49
N THR A 197 0.35 -10.22 7.48
CA THR A 197 -0.23 -10.75 8.72
C THR A 197 -1.49 -11.56 8.45
N ILE A 198 -2.36 -11.07 7.56
CA ILE A 198 -3.56 -11.80 7.15
C ILE A 198 -3.19 -13.09 6.41
N ARG A 199 -2.25 -13.04 5.46
CA ARG A 199 -1.80 -14.20 4.67
C ARG A 199 -1.11 -15.29 5.48
N LEU A 200 -0.39 -14.88 6.52
CA LEU A 200 0.36 -15.78 7.39
C LEU A 200 -0.40 -16.09 8.67
N SER A 201 -1.72 -15.83 8.72
CA SER A 201 -2.57 -16.12 9.88
C SER A 201 -2.63 -17.61 10.25
N TYR A 202 -2.25 -18.51 9.33
CA TYR A 202 -2.08 -19.94 9.59
C TYR A 202 -0.81 -20.26 10.39
N ARG A 203 0.20 -19.37 10.33
CA ARG A 203 1.51 -19.52 10.96
C ARG A 203 1.65 -18.65 12.21
N TYR A 204 1.25 -17.39 12.12
CA TYR A 204 1.35 -16.41 13.19
C TYR A 204 -0.05 -16.03 13.69
N ARG A 205 -0.22 -15.99 15.02
CA ARG A 205 -1.50 -15.63 15.63
C ARG A 205 -1.86 -14.16 15.40
N TYR A 206 -0.85 -13.29 15.46
CA TYR A 206 -0.93 -11.85 15.23
C TYR A 206 0.43 -11.34 14.76
N GLY A 207 0.48 -10.10 14.25
CA GLY A 207 1.72 -9.40 13.89
C GLY A 207 1.94 -8.18 14.78
N GLN A 208 3.16 -7.64 14.77
CA GLN A 208 3.49 -6.36 15.41
C GLN A 208 4.11 -5.44 14.38
N PHE A 209 3.69 -4.17 14.35
CA PHE A 209 4.25 -3.14 13.49
C PHE A 209 4.80 -2.01 14.35
N ILE A 210 6.09 -1.72 14.20
CA ILE A 210 6.77 -0.65 14.93
C ILE A 210 7.23 0.37 13.89
N GLU A 211 6.70 1.58 13.98
CA GLU A 211 7.12 2.71 13.15
C GLU A 211 8.05 3.60 13.95
N ILE A 212 9.27 3.73 13.45
CA ILE A 212 10.31 4.58 14.03
C ILE A 212 10.51 5.76 13.09
N ASN A 213 10.16 6.97 13.54
CA ASN A 213 10.34 8.18 12.73
C ASN A 213 11.74 8.76 12.94
N SER A 214 12.59 8.59 11.92
CA SER A 214 13.96 9.10 11.92
C SER A 214 14.04 10.61 12.13
N HIS A 215 13.11 11.40 11.60
CA HIS A 215 13.18 12.86 11.72
C HIS A 215 13.03 13.35 13.16
N SER A 216 12.14 12.73 13.95
CA SER A 216 11.93 13.08 15.35
C SER A 216 13.06 12.59 16.24
N LEU A 217 13.59 11.40 15.96
CA LEU A 217 14.72 10.84 16.72
C LEU A 217 16.01 11.59 16.43
N PHE A 218 16.35 11.81 15.16
CA PHE A 218 17.58 12.52 14.80
C PHE A 218 17.54 13.97 15.25
N SER A 219 16.45 14.72 15.02
CA SER A 219 16.39 16.14 15.42
C SER A 219 16.61 16.35 16.91
N LYS A 220 16.10 15.45 17.76
CA LYS A 220 16.23 15.55 19.21
C LYS A 220 17.57 15.00 19.73
N TRP A 221 18.09 13.91 19.17
CA TRP A 221 19.46 13.45 19.46
C TRP A 221 20.52 14.49 19.04
N PHE A 222 20.29 15.22 17.94
CA PHE A 222 21.12 16.37 17.57
C PHE A 222 20.99 17.56 18.53
N SER A 223 19.91 17.64 19.32
CA SER A 223 19.74 18.67 20.36
C SER A 223 20.30 18.26 21.72
N GLU A 224 20.31 16.96 22.06
CA GLU A 224 20.93 16.40 23.27
C GLU A 224 22.46 16.51 23.29
N VAL A 225 23.10 16.59 22.12
CA VAL A 225 24.51 16.97 22.03
C VAL A 225 24.60 18.49 22.24
N GLU A 226 24.53 18.93 23.50
CA GLU A 226 24.68 20.33 23.92
C GLU A 226 25.98 20.94 23.39
N SER A 227 25.91 21.55 22.21
CA SER A 227 26.55 22.81 21.86
C SER A 227 26.23 23.18 20.41
N LEU A 228 25.03 23.73 20.18
CA LEU A 228 24.65 24.33 18.89
C LEU A 228 25.53 25.53 18.50
N THR A 229 26.39 26.03 19.39
CA THR A 229 27.47 26.99 19.09
C THR A 229 28.75 26.31 18.60
N ALA A 230 29.16 25.16 19.15
CA ALA A 230 30.33 24.40 18.70
C ALA A 230 30.04 23.58 17.43
N ALA A 231 28.88 22.95 17.30
CA ALA A 231 28.52 22.17 16.12
C ALA A 231 28.36 23.08 14.87
N ARG A 232 27.80 24.28 15.02
CA ARG A 232 27.73 25.28 13.92
C ARG A 232 29.09 25.90 13.57
N SER A 233 30.00 26.03 14.54
CA SER A 233 31.37 26.52 14.27
C SER A 233 32.27 25.41 13.72
N ALA A 234 32.06 24.15 14.10
CA ALA A 234 32.69 22.97 13.50
C ALA A 234 32.21 22.73 12.05
N PHE A 235 30.93 22.97 11.76
CA PHE A 235 30.40 22.97 10.39
C PHE A 235 31.05 24.05 9.51
N LYS A 236 31.43 25.19 10.10
CA LYS A 236 32.24 26.25 9.44
C LYS A 236 33.74 25.92 9.38
N ALA A 237 34.22 24.98 10.19
CA ALA A 237 35.63 24.59 10.30
C ALA A 237 35.97 23.29 9.53
N GLY A 238 35.04 22.71 8.78
CA GLY A 238 35.29 21.54 7.92
C GLY A 238 35.53 20.23 8.67
N THR A 239 35.16 20.14 9.95
CA THR A 239 35.21 18.90 10.72
C THR A 239 33.88 18.16 10.53
N GLU A 240 33.93 16.97 9.93
CA GLU A 240 32.74 16.12 9.67
C GLU A 240 31.96 15.80 10.97
N PRO A 241 30.64 15.55 10.88
CA PRO A 241 29.81 15.33 12.06
C PRO A 241 30.01 13.90 12.60
N SER A 242 31.06 13.71 13.40
CA SER A 242 31.40 12.40 13.95
C SER A 242 30.26 11.76 14.76
N ASP A 243 29.39 12.57 15.36
CA ASP A 243 28.27 12.09 16.19
C ASP A 243 27.07 11.64 15.36
N ALA A 244 26.76 12.32 14.26
CA ALA A 244 25.72 11.87 13.31
C ALA A 244 26.02 10.46 12.78
N ILE A 245 27.28 10.25 12.41
CA ILE A 245 27.77 8.98 11.88
C ILE A 245 27.70 7.89 12.96
N ARG A 246 28.00 8.21 14.23
CA ARG A 246 27.86 7.28 15.36
C ARG A 246 26.42 6.83 15.57
N VAL A 247 25.45 7.74 15.53
CA VAL A 247 24.03 7.39 15.69
C VAL A 247 23.56 6.50 14.54
N VAL A 248 23.91 6.84 13.29
CA VAL A 248 23.58 6.02 12.12
C VAL A 248 24.17 4.61 12.25
N ASN A 249 25.43 4.50 12.64
CA ASN A 249 26.08 3.20 12.86
C ASN A 249 25.45 2.40 14.00
N ALA A 250 25.00 3.06 15.08
CA ALA A 250 24.29 2.40 16.16
C ALA A 250 22.97 1.78 15.68
N VAL A 251 22.17 2.55 14.92
CA VAL A 251 20.91 2.06 14.32
C VAL A 251 21.17 0.90 13.37
N LEU A 252 22.15 1.02 12.47
CA LEU A 252 22.54 -0.06 11.55
C LEU A 252 22.98 -1.33 12.29
N THR A 253 23.73 -1.18 13.38
CA THR A 253 24.15 -2.30 14.22
C THR A 253 22.95 -3.01 14.86
N GLN A 254 21.95 -2.26 15.33
CA GLN A 254 20.73 -2.84 15.88
C GLN A 254 19.90 -3.56 14.81
N ILE A 255 19.77 -2.97 13.62
CA ILE A 255 19.15 -3.61 12.44
C ILE A 255 19.83 -4.95 12.12
N ASP A 256 21.17 -4.98 12.13
CA ASP A 256 21.95 -6.19 11.87
C ASP A 256 21.78 -7.28 12.95
N GLN A 257 21.44 -6.91 14.19
CA GLN A 257 21.12 -7.86 15.26
C GLN A 257 19.71 -8.42 15.14
N ILE A 258 18.70 -7.55 14.98
CA ILE A 258 17.29 -7.98 14.95
C ILE A 258 16.94 -8.74 13.67
N LYS A 259 17.64 -8.47 12.54
CA LYS A 259 17.37 -9.16 11.28
C LYS A 259 17.66 -10.66 11.33
N ARG A 260 18.37 -11.15 12.35
CA ARG A 260 18.67 -12.58 12.54
C ARG A 260 17.44 -13.40 12.95
N TYR A 261 16.44 -12.77 13.57
CA TYR A 261 15.23 -13.48 14.01
C TYR A 261 14.30 -13.84 12.85
N PRO A 262 13.82 -15.10 12.78
CA PRO A 262 13.15 -15.63 11.60
C PRO A 262 11.79 -14.98 11.29
N ASN A 263 11.19 -14.34 12.29
CA ASN A 263 9.92 -13.65 12.27
C ASN A 263 10.04 -12.12 12.15
N VAL A 264 11.21 -11.59 11.79
CA VAL A 264 11.46 -10.15 11.65
C VAL A 264 11.67 -9.78 10.18
N VAL A 265 10.95 -8.74 9.74
CA VAL A 265 11.12 -8.10 8.42
C VAL A 265 11.27 -6.61 8.67
N ILE A 266 12.26 -6.00 8.03
CA ILE A 266 12.60 -4.59 8.19
C ILE A 266 12.21 -3.85 6.91
N LEU A 267 11.32 -2.87 7.04
CA LEU A 267 10.89 -2.01 5.95
C LEU A 267 11.44 -0.60 6.17
N THR A 268 12.22 -0.09 5.24
CA THR A 268 12.81 1.25 5.31
C THR A 268 12.26 2.13 4.18
N THR A 269 12.08 3.42 4.46
CA THR A 269 11.62 4.38 3.44
C THR A 269 12.53 5.59 3.39
N SER A 270 12.92 6.03 2.19
CA SER A 270 13.71 7.26 1.99
C SER A 270 13.00 8.21 1.02
N ASN A 271 12.96 9.50 1.37
CA ASN A 271 12.46 10.55 0.48
C ASN A 271 13.53 11.10 -0.47
N ILE A 272 14.80 10.73 -0.27
CA ILE A 272 15.92 11.21 -1.08
C ILE A 272 16.38 10.05 -1.95
N THR A 273 16.26 10.19 -3.26
CA THR A 273 16.55 9.10 -4.22
C THR A 273 18.06 8.88 -4.43
N GLU A 274 18.88 9.92 -4.26
CA GLU A 274 20.31 9.91 -4.66
C GLU A 274 21.30 10.05 -3.48
N LYS A 275 20.86 10.56 -2.32
CA LYS A 275 21.71 10.73 -1.12
C LYS A 275 21.38 9.73 -0.02
N ILE A 276 20.94 8.53 -0.39
CA ILE A 276 20.77 7.45 0.59
C ILE A 276 22.17 6.98 0.99
N ASP A 277 22.38 6.81 2.29
CA ASP A 277 23.63 6.24 2.79
C ASP A 277 23.84 4.85 2.18
N MET A 278 25.00 4.68 1.52
CA MET A 278 25.40 3.42 0.88
C MET A 278 25.36 2.25 1.87
N ALA A 279 25.59 2.50 3.17
CA ALA A 279 25.51 1.48 4.20
C ALA A 279 24.09 0.88 4.36
N PHE A 280 23.03 1.65 4.14
CA PHE A 280 21.65 1.15 4.12
C PHE A 280 21.32 0.47 2.78
N VAL A 281 21.81 1.05 1.69
CA VAL A 281 21.60 0.52 0.34
C VAL A 281 22.24 -0.88 0.23
N ASP A 282 23.45 -1.08 0.72
CA ASP A 282 24.14 -2.37 0.62
C ASP A 282 23.52 -3.47 1.51
N ARG A 283 22.76 -3.08 2.53
CA ARG A 283 22.03 -4.00 3.43
C ARG A 283 20.63 -4.34 2.96
N ALA A 284 20.08 -3.60 1.99
CA ALA A 284 18.74 -3.82 1.47
C ALA A 284 18.79 -4.79 0.29
N ASP A 285 18.10 -5.91 0.42
CA ASP A 285 17.98 -6.88 -0.68
C ASP A 285 17.05 -6.36 -1.78
N ILE A 286 15.96 -5.71 -1.38
CA ILE A 286 15.07 -5.01 -2.30
C ILE A 286 15.30 -3.52 -2.20
N LYS A 287 15.54 -2.92 -3.36
CA LYS A 287 15.58 -1.48 -3.58
C LYS A 287 14.48 -1.13 -4.56
N GLN A 288 13.36 -0.64 -4.05
CA GLN A 288 12.21 -0.32 -4.87
C GLN A 288 12.01 1.19 -4.96
N TYR A 289 12.16 1.71 -6.17
CA TYR A 289 11.78 3.09 -6.47
C TYR A 289 10.26 3.23 -6.58
N ILE A 290 9.69 4.21 -5.89
CA ILE A 290 8.27 4.59 -5.91
C ILE A 290 8.16 6.03 -6.40
N GLY A 291 7.98 6.16 -7.71
CA GLY A 291 7.79 7.44 -8.40
C GLY A 291 6.38 8.02 -8.25
N PRO A 292 6.13 9.21 -8.84
CA PRO A 292 4.77 9.71 -9.03
C PRO A 292 3.96 8.72 -9.90
N PRO A 293 2.64 8.62 -9.68
CA PRO A 293 1.78 7.76 -10.48
C PRO A 293 1.69 8.23 -11.93
N SER A 294 1.58 7.29 -12.87
CA SER A 294 1.28 7.61 -14.27
C SER A 294 -0.13 8.16 -14.44
N ALA A 295 -0.43 8.75 -15.60
CA ALA A 295 -1.81 9.15 -15.94
C ALA A 295 -2.84 8.02 -15.78
N ALA A 296 -2.43 6.75 -15.97
CA ALA A 296 -3.32 5.61 -15.78
C ALA A 296 -3.63 5.33 -14.31
N ALA A 297 -2.61 5.35 -13.45
CA ALA A 297 -2.81 5.25 -12.00
C ALA A 297 -3.59 6.45 -11.44
N ILE A 298 -3.31 7.67 -11.93
CA ILE A 298 -4.06 8.88 -11.56
C ILE A 298 -5.55 8.72 -11.90
N PHE A 299 -5.87 8.22 -13.09
CA PHE A 299 -7.25 7.97 -13.49
C PHE A 299 -7.96 7.01 -12.53
N ARG A 300 -7.30 5.90 -12.16
CA ARG A 300 -7.85 4.95 -11.18
C ARG A 300 -8.00 5.57 -9.78
N ILE A 301 -7.06 6.42 -9.36
CA ILE A 301 -7.16 7.17 -8.09
C ILE A 301 -8.39 8.06 -8.12
N TYR A 302 -8.58 8.87 -9.15
CA TYR A 302 -9.77 9.73 -9.23
C TYR A 302 -11.06 8.94 -9.35
N LEU A 303 -11.09 7.84 -10.12
CA LEU A 303 -12.24 6.95 -10.19
C LEU A 303 -12.64 6.46 -8.79
N SER A 304 -11.66 5.99 -7.99
CA SER A 304 -11.92 5.56 -6.60
C SER A 304 -12.46 6.69 -5.70
N CYS A 305 -11.96 7.91 -5.86
CA CYS A 305 -12.45 9.07 -5.10
C CYS A 305 -13.89 9.43 -5.51
N LEU A 306 -14.19 9.43 -6.81
CA LEU A 306 -15.51 9.75 -7.33
C LEU A 306 -16.55 8.70 -6.93
N GLU A 307 -16.18 7.41 -6.96
CA GLU A 307 -17.04 6.32 -6.47
C GLU A 307 -17.39 6.48 -5.00
N GLU A 308 -16.43 6.85 -4.15
CA GLU A 308 -16.68 7.12 -2.73
C GLU A 308 -17.60 8.33 -2.54
N LEU A 309 -17.37 9.42 -3.27
CA LEU A 309 -18.25 10.60 -3.20
C LEU A 309 -19.67 10.32 -3.70
N MET A 310 -19.84 9.46 -4.70
CA MET A 310 -21.16 8.99 -5.15
C MET A 310 -21.83 8.08 -4.13
N LYS A 311 -21.06 7.18 -3.49
CA LYS A 311 -21.55 6.31 -2.42
C LYS A 311 -22.04 7.11 -1.22
N CYS A 312 -21.32 8.17 -0.86
CA CYS A 312 -21.69 9.11 0.20
C CYS A 312 -22.74 10.15 -0.21
N GLN A 313 -23.27 10.07 -1.44
CA GLN A 313 -24.31 10.96 -1.98
C GLN A 313 -23.92 12.45 -2.05
N ILE A 314 -22.63 12.78 -1.95
CA ILE A 314 -22.11 14.14 -2.22
C ILE A 314 -22.21 14.42 -3.72
N ILE A 315 -21.85 13.43 -4.55
CA ILE A 315 -22.10 13.48 -5.99
C ILE A 315 -23.42 12.77 -6.28
N TYR A 316 -24.42 13.52 -6.77
CA TYR A 316 -25.75 13.01 -7.09
C TYR A 316 -26.30 13.65 -8.39
N PRO A 317 -26.99 12.89 -9.26
CA PRO A 317 -27.26 11.45 -9.17
C PRO A 317 -26.01 10.60 -9.45
N ARG A 318 -26.02 9.34 -8.98
CA ARG A 318 -24.95 8.37 -9.28
C ARG A 318 -24.85 8.15 -10.79
N GLN A 319 -23.62 8.18 -11.31
CA GLN A 319 -23.31 7.98 -12.72
C GLN A 319 -22.34 6.80 -12.87
N GLN A 320 -22.47 6.02 -13.94
CA GLN A 320 -21.49 4.99 -14.27
C GLN A 320 -20.33 5.63 -15.03
N LEU A 321 -19.11 5.43 -14.54
CA LEU A 321 -17.89 5.81 -15.25
C LEU A 321 -17.23 4.56 -15.82
N LEU A 322 -16.64 4.70 -17.00
CA LEU A 322 -15.85 3.67 -17.67
C LEU A 322 -14.40 3.68 -17.18
N THR A 323 -13.83 2.50 -17.02
CA THR A 323 -12.39 2.27 -16.84
C THR A 323 -11.62 2.59 -18.11
N LEU A 324 -10.29 2.74 -18.01
CA LEU A 324 -9.44 3.00 -19.19
C LEU A 324 -9.57 1.92 -20.25
N ARG A 325 -9.67 0.65 -19.84
CA ARG A 325 -9.85 -0.49 -20.75
C ARG A 325 -11.19 -0.43 -21.48
N GLU A 326 -12.27 -0.10 -20.77
CA GLU A 326 -13.60 0.05 -21.41
C GLU A 326 -13.59 1.22 -22.40
N LEU A 327 -12.87 2.31 -22.10
CA LEU A 327 -12.65 3.41 -23.04
C LEU A 327 -11.83 2.98 -24.27
N GLU A 328 -10.81 2.14 -24.11
CA GLU A 328 -10.03 1.57 -25.21
C GLU A 328 -10.89 0.66 -26.10
N MET A 329 -11.74 -0.18 -25.50
CA MET A 329 -12.64 -1.08 -26.24
C MET A 329 -13.63 -0.34 -27.13
N ILE A 330 -14.08 0.85 -26.73
CA ILE A 330 -14.94 1.72 -27.55
C ILE A 330 -14.16 2.67 -28.46
N GLY A 331 -12.83 2.52 -28.56
CA GLY A 331 -11.96 3.34 -29.40
C GLY A 331 -11.89 4.81 -29.00
N PHE A 332 -12.10 5.13 -27.72
CA PHE A 332 -12.16 6.51 -27.20
C PHE A 332 -13.21 7.41 -27.90
N VAL A 333 -14.25 6.83 -28.47
CA VAL A 333 -15.33 7.59 -29.12
C VAL A 333 -16.13 8.36 -28.08
N GLU A 334 -16.31 9.65 -28.31
CA GLU A 334 -17.14 10.49 -27.43
C GLU A 334 -18.63 10.23 -27.70
N ASN A 335 -19.35 9.84 -26.66
CA ASN A 335 -20.79 9.65 -26.64
C ASN A 335 -21.34 9.96 -25.23
N ASN A 336 -22.66 9.85 -25.04
CA ASN A 336 -23.30 10.18 -23.76
C ASN A 336 -22.77 9.36 -22.57
N VAL A 337 -22.27 8.15 -22.80
CA VAL A 337 -21.73 7.26 -21.76
C VAL A 337 -20.24 7.54 -21.50
N SER A 338 -19.45 7.78 -22.54
CA SER A 338 -18.00 7.96 -22.44
C SER A 338 -17.55 9.38 -22.11
N ARG A 339 -18.39 10.40 -22.37
CA ARG A 339 -18.01 11.82 -22.24
C ARG A 339 -17.40 12.16 -20.89
N LEU A 340 -18.03 11.76 -19.78
CA LEU A 340 -17.54 12.07 -18.43
C LEU A 340 -16.21 11.35 -18.12
N SER A 341 -16.07 10.11 -18.58
CA SER A 341 -14.84 9.33 -18.43
C SER A 341 -13.69 9.87 -19.30
N LEU A 342 -13.97 10.41 -20.48
CA LEU A 342 -12.99 11.08 -21.33
C LEU A 342 -12.51 12.41 -20.70
N VAL A 343 -13.44 13.19 -20.12
CA VAL A 343 -13.08 14.39 -19.34
C VAL A 343 -12.18 14.01 -18.16
N LEU A 344 -12.53 12.96 -17.43
CA LEU A 344 -11.71 12.46 -16.32
C LEU A 344 -10.32 12.00 -16.78
N LYS A 345 -10.22 11.35 -17.95
CA LYS A 345 -8.95 10.94 -18.57
C LYS A 345 -8.07 12.16 -18.87
N GLU A 346 -8.65 13.23 -19.40
CA GLU A 346 -7.91 14.46 -19.68
C GLU A 346 -7.46 15.18 -18.40
N ILE A 347 -8.31 15.25 -17.37
CA ILE A 347 -7.91 15.76 -16.03
C ILE A 347 -6.74 14.93 -15.47
N SER A 348 -6.78 13.61 -15.64
CA SER A 348 -5.72 12.71 -15.17
C SER A 348 -4.40 12.96 -15.89
N ARG A 349 -4.43 13.17 -17.21
CA ARG A 349 -3.26 13.54 -18.02
C ARG A 349 -2.65 14.87 -17.57
N ARG A 350 -3.49 15.87 -17.30
CA ARG A 350 -3.05 17.18 -16.80
C ARG A 350 -2.53 17.15 -15.36
N SER A 351 -2.91 16.14 -14.58
CA SER A 351 -2.49 15.95 -13.19
C SER A 351 -1.15 15.21 -13.05
N GLU A 352 -0.49 14.85 -14.17
CA GLU A 352 0.78 14.12 -14.16
C GLU A 352 1.88 14.92 -13.43
N GLY A 353 2.72 14.22 -12.66
CA GLY A 353 3.77 14.83 -11.84
C GLY A 353 3.31 15.28 -10.43
N LEU A 354 2.03 15.12 -10.10
CA LEU A 354 1.54 15.26 -8.72
C LEU A 354 1.70 13.95 -7.93
N GLY A 355 2.07 14.07 -6.66
CA GLY A 355 2.16 12.91 -5.75
C GLY A 355 0.78 12.41 -5.29
N GLY A 356 0.69 11.13 -4.93
CA GLY A 356 -0.55 10.50 -4.46
C GLY A 356 -1.25 11.25 -3.31
N ARG A 357 -0.49 11.84 -2.39
CA ARG A 357 -1.04 12.69 -1.32
C ARG A 357 -1.82 13.89 -1.85
N VAL A 358 -1.29 14.58 -2.86
CA VAL A 358 -1.93 15.75 -3.47
C VAL A 358 -3.15 15.29 -4.27
N LEU A 359 -3.01 14.22 -5.06
CA LEU A 359 -4.11 13.66 -5.85
C LEU A 359 -5.33 13.29 -5.02
N ARG A 360 -5.14 12.68 -3.84
CA ARG A 360 -6.24 12.37 -2.92
C ARG A 360 -6.77 13.58 -2.14
N LYS A 361 -6.02 14.70 -2.10
CA LYS A 361 -6.45 15.98 -1.49
C LYS A 361 -7.28 16.83 -2.48
N LEU A 362 -7.04 16.71 -3.78
CA LEU A 362 -7.70 17.51 -4.81
C LEU A 362 -9.24 17.44 -4.78
N PRO A 363 -9.91 16.28 -4.60
CA PRO A 363 -11.37 16.24 -4.48
C PRO A 363 -11.92 17.12 -3.35
N PHE A 364 -11.21 17.19 -2.21
CA PHE A 364 -11.58 18.06 -1.10
C PHE A 364 -11.40 19.54 -1.47
N LEU A 365 -10.26 19.90 -2.08
CA LEU A 365 -9.99 21.27 -2.52
C LEU A 365 -11.00 21.73 -3.59
N ALA A 366 -11.32 20.86 -4.54
CA ALA A 366 -12.33 21.11 -5.57
C ALA A 366 -13.68 21.46 -4.95
N HIS A 367 -14.12 20.66 -3.98
CA HIS A 367 -15.37 20.88 -3.29
C HIS A 367 -15.37 22.16 -2.44
N ALA A 368 -14.29 22.38 -1.68
CA ALA A 368 -14.17 23.52 -0.76
C ALA A 368 -14.04 24.87 -1.49
N LEU A 369 -13.36 24.90 -2.63
CA LEU A 369 -13.06 26.16 -3.34
C LEU A 369 -14.10 26.52 -4.41
N TYR A 370 -14.76 25.54 -5.03
CA TYR A 370 -15.58 25.79 -6.22
C TYR A 370 -17.03 25.28 -6.13
N ILE A 371 -17.38 24.47 -5.12
CA ILE A 371 -18.72 23.86 -5.01
C ILE A 371 -19.49 24.40 -3.81
N GLN A 372 -18.96 24.21 -2.59
CA GLN A 372 -19.54 24.70 -1.33
C GLN A 372 -21.04 24.38 -1.13
N SER A 373 -21.50 23.24 -1.67
CA SER A 373 -22.88 22.76 -1.61
C SER A 373 -22.88 21.32 -1.09
N PRO A 374 -23.91 20.87 -0.33
CA PRO A 374 -23.97 19.51 0.20
C PRO A 374 -24.12 18.43 -0.89
N SER A 375 -24.65 18.79 -2.06
CA SER A 375 -24.83 17.88 -3.20
C SER A 375 -24.43 18.58 -4.50
N VAL A 376 -23.82 17.84 -5.41
CA VAL A 376 -23.34 18.35 -6.71
C VAL A 376 -23.42 17.30 -7.82
N THR A 377 -23.63 17.72 -9.05
CA THR A 377 -23.64 16.80 -10.20
C THR A 377 -22.22 16.40 -10.61
N MET A 378 -22.07 15.23 -11.23
CA MET A 378 -20.77 14.74 -11.72
C MET A 378 -20.09 15.74 -12.68
N THR A 379 -20.86 16.35 -13.58
CA THR A 379 -20.33 17.33 -14.55
C THR A 379 -19.73 18.54 -13.85
N THR A 380 -20.47 19.13 -12.89
CA THR A 380 -20.00 20.28 -12.10
C THR A 380 -18.80 19.91 -11.25
N PHE A 381 -18.79 18.71 -10.67
CA PHE A 381 -17.67 18.24 -9.87
C PHE A 381 -16.38 18.08 -10.70
N LEU A 382 -16.46 17.50 -11.91
CA LEU A 382 -15.30 17.37 -12.80
C LEU A 382 -14.74 18.73 -13.24
N GLN A 383 -15.61 19.73 -13.46
CA GLN A 383 -15.18 21.10 -13.74
C GLN A 383 -14.45 21.71 -12.54
N ALA A 384 -15.01 21.60 -11.33
CA ALA A 384 -14.36 22.04 -10.10
C ALA A 384 -13.02 21.33 -9.85
N LEU A 385 -12.94 20.02 -10.13
CA LEU A 385 -11.71 19.25 -10.02
C LEU A 385 -10.65 19.72 -11.00
N SER A 386 -11.02 20.00 -12.25
CA SER A 386 -10.09 20.60 -13.22
C SER A 386 -9.52 21.93 -12.73
N LEU A 387 -10.36 22.83 -12.20
CA LEU A 387 -9.92 24.13 -11.68
C LEU A 387 -8.99 23.98 -10.47
N ALA A 388 -9.27 23.01 -9.59
CA ALA A 388 -8.41 22.71 -8.45
C ALA A 388 -7.03 22.19 -8.87
N VAL A 389 -6.97 21.37 -9.94
CA VAL A 389 -5.70 20.91 -10.53
C VAL A 389 -4.89 22.10 -11.03
N ASP A 390 -5.52 23.01 -11.79
CA ASP A 390 -4.83 24.20 -12.32
C ASP A 390 -4.25 25.06 -11.20
N LYS A 391 -5.07 25.37 -10.19
CA LYS A 391 -4.63 26.11 -9.01
C LYS A 391 -3.45 25.44 -8.29
N GLN A 392 -3.46 24.10 -8.21
CA GLN A 392 -2.38 23.35 -7.56
C GLN A 392 -1.04 23.48 -8.30
N PHE A 393 -1.04 23.55 -9.63
CA PHE A 393 0.16 23.81 -10.42
C PHE A 393 0.60 25.27 -10.34
N GLU A 394 -0.33 26.22 -10.32
CA GLU A 394 -0.03 27.65 -10.09
C GLU A 394 0.67 27.87 -8.74
N GLU A 395 0.13 27.29 -7.66
CA GLU A 395 0.73 27.37 -6.32
C GLU A 395 2.13 26.77 -6.28
N ARG A 396 2.34 25.64 -6.98
CA ARG A 396 3.64 24.98 -7.05
C ARG A 396 4.67 25.82 -7.82
N LYS A 397 4.26 26.42 -8.94
CA LYS A 397 5.13 27.30 -9.73
C LYS A 397 5.52 28.55 -8.94
N ASN A 398 4.58 29.16 -8.22
CA ASN A 398 4.87 30.31 -7.35
C ASN A 398 5.87 29.97 -6.24
N LEU A 399 5.82 28.74 -5.70
CA LEU A 399 6.81 28.27 -4.71
C LEU A 399 8.19 28.05 -5.33
N GLU A 400 8.26 27.54 -6.56
CA GLU A 400 9.52 27.37 -7.29
C GLU A 400 10.15 28.72 -7.67
N ASP A 401 9.34 29.74 -7.99
CA ASP A 401 9.80 31.10 -8.29
C ASP A 401 10.23 31.89 -7.02
N CYS A 402 9.87 31.43 -5.82
CA CYS A 402 10.24 32.03 -4.54
C CYS A 402 11.52 31.46 -3.90
N VAL A 403 12.05 30.34 -4.41
CA VAL A 403 13.26 29.65 -3.92
C VAL A 403 14.42 29.93 -4.86
#